data_AF-A0A9E6ANQ2-F1
#
_entry.id   AF-A0A9E6ANQ2-F1
#
_cell.length_a   1.000
_cell.length_b   1.000
_cell.length_c   1.000
_cell.angle_alpha   90.00
_cell.angle_beta   90.00
_cell.angle_gamma   90.00
#
_symmetry.space_group_name_H-M   'P 1'
#
loop_
_entity.id
_entity.type
_entity.pdbx_description
1 polymer ?
#
loop_
_entity_poly.entity_id
_entity_poly.type
_entity_poly.pdbx_seq_one_letter_code
_entity_poly.pdbx_strand_id
1 'polypeptide(L)'
;MKLLRYGQKGFEKPAILDNDDEIRDLSHIIDDFSGNNLSDEVLNKIRQLNLDELEIITDNPRIGACVGNVGKFICIGLNYADHAAESGMELPKEPVIFSKATSAICGPNDNIEMPRNSVKTDWEVELGVIIGKHAKYRFCRKLLI
;
A
#
# COMPACT_ATOMS: atom_id res chain seq x y z
N MET A 1 9.69 9.29 -6.58
CA MET A 1 8.36 9.68 -6.06
C MET A 1 7.90 8.65 -5.04
N LYS A 2 7.66 9.07 -3.80
CA LYS A 2 7.07 8.26 -2.74
C LYS A 2 5.75 8.93 -2.32
N LEU A 3 4.63 8.21 -2.40
CA LEU A 3 3.30 8.74 -2.14
C LEU A 3 2.79 8.22 -0.79
N LEU A 4 2.03 9.04 -0.07
CA LEU A 4 1.48 8.69 1.23
C LEU A 4 0.12 9.38 1.47
N ARG A 5 -0.56 8.95 2.52
CA ARG A 5 -1.75 9.61 3.06
C ARG A 5 -1.45 10.02 4.50
N TYR A 6 -1.81 11.23 4.89
CA TYR A 6 -1.52 11.77 6.23
C TYR A 6 -2.79 12.30 6.91
N GLY A 7 -2.82 12.28 8.24
CA GLY A 7 -3.93 12.82 9.03
C GLY A 7 -4.61 11.80 9.94
N GLN A 8 -5.73 12.22 10.54
CA GLN A 8 -6.52 11.37 11.43
C GLN A 8 -7.16 10.21 10.68
N LYS A 9 -7.36 9.08 11.37
CA LYS A 9 -7.97 7.88 10.80
C LYS A 9 -9.34 8.18 10.21
N GLY A 10 -9.52 7.94 8.91
CA GLY A 10 -10.76 8.20 8.18
C GLY A 10 -10.88 9.59 7.57
N PHE A 11 -9.92 10.49 7.82
CA PHE A 11 -9.87 11.85 7.27
C PHE A 11 -8.50 12.14 6.64
N GLU A 12 -7.82 11.10 6.17
CA GLU A 12 -6.49 11.27 5.59
C GLU A 12 -6.53 12.04 4.26
N LYS A 13 -5.49 12.83 4.03
CA LYS A 13 -5.25 13.60 2.81
C LYS A 13 -4.04 13.04 2.04
N PRO A 14 -4.00 13.16 0.70
CA PRO A 14 -2.88 12.71 -0.09
C PRO A 14 -1.67 13.64 0.07
N ALA A 15 -0.47 13.05 0.09
CA ALA A 15 0.81 13.75 0.14
C ALA A 15 1.93 12.99 -0.59
N ILE A 16 3.05 13.65 -0.77
CA ILE A 16 4.26 13.12 -1.43
C ILE A 16 5.49 13.48 -0.60
N LEU A 17 6.47 12.58 -0.51
CA LEU A 17 7.79 12.93 0.01
C LEU A 17 8.62 13.57 -1.10
N ASP A 18 9.20 14.72 -0.80
CA ASP A 18 10.18 15.37 -1.67
C ASP A 18 11.58 14.74 -1.53
N ASN A 19 12.60 15.38 -2.11
CA ASN A 19 13.96 14.85 -2.12
C ASN A 19 14.67 14.97 -0.76
N ASP A 20 14.16 15.82 0.13
CA ASP A 20 14.68 16.02 1.48
C ASP A 20 13.88 15.20 2.52
N ASP A 21 13.03 14.27 2.04
CA ASP A 21 12.08 13.46 2.82
C ASP A 21 11.04 14.32 3.60
N GLU A 22 10.80 15.56 3.17
CA GLU A 22 9.73 16.41 3.71
C GLU A 22 8.37 16.04 3.09
N ILE A 23 7.30 16.11 3.88
CA ILE A 23 5.94 15.78 3.44
C ILE A 23 5.32 17.00 2.77
N ARG A 24 4.91 16.86 1.50
CA ARG A 24 4.24 17.89 0.70
C ARG A 24 2.78 17.56 0.45
N ASP A 25 1.89 18.54 0.65
CA ASP A 25 0.45 18.37 0.45
C ASP A 25 0.08 18.18 -1.03
N LEU A 26 -0.83 17.23 -1.32
CA LEU A 26 -1.41 17.01 -2.65
C LEU A 26 -2.93 17.19 -2.69
N SER A 27 -3.56 17.65 -1.60
CA SER A 27 -5.01 17.75 -1.46
C SER A 27 -5.66 18.78 -2.40
N HIS A 28 -4.87 19.73 -2.92
CA HIS A 28 -5.29 20.65 -3.99
C HIS A 28 -5.21 20.04 -5.40
N ILE A 29 -4.53 18.89 -5.56
CA ILE A 29 -4.30 18.23 -6.85
C ILE A 29 -5.22 17.03 -7.05
N ILE A 30 -5.41 16.25 -5.99
CA ILE A 30 -6.29 15.07 -5.92
C ILE A 30 -6.98 15.03 -4.56
N ASP A 31 -8.16 14.42 -4.49
CA ASP A 31 -8.91 14.24 -3.24
C ASP A 31 -8.34 13.10 -2.38
N ASP A 32 -7.94 11.98 -2.99
CA ASP A 32 -7.30 10.87 -2.28
C ASP A 32 -6.53 9.92 -3.21
N PHE A 33 -5.61 9.12 -2.68
CA PHE A 33 -5.05 7.97 -3.39
C PHE A 33 -6.03 6.79 -3.38
N SER A 34 -7.04 6.86 -4.24
CA SER A 34 -8.01 5.80 -4.46
C SER A 34 -8.60 5.82 -5.87
N GLY A 35 -9.17 4.70 -6.32
CA GLY A 35 -9.89 4.61 -7.60
C GLY A 35 -9.07 5.15 -8.80
N ASN A 36 -9.65 6.11 -9.53
CA ASN A 36 -9.04 6.69 -10.73
C ASN A 36 -7.82 7.56 -10.46
N ASN A 37 -7.59 8.00 -9.22
CA ASN A 37 -6.39 8.77 -8.86
C ASN A 37 -5.12 7.93 -8.81
N LEU A 38 -5.27 6.60 -8.85
CA LEU A 38 -4.15 5.66 -9.00
C LEU A 38 -3.81 5.38 -10.47
N SER A 39 -4.51 6.00 -11.43
CA SER A 39 -4.25 5.81 -12.85
C SER A 39 -2.91 6.41 -13.28
N ASP A 40 -2.29 5.82 -14.31
CA ASP A 40 -1.03 6.34 -14.87
C ASP A 40 -1.11 7.81 -15.28
N GLU A 41 -2.27 8.29 -15.74
CA GLU A 41 -2.47 9.69 -16.11
C GLU A 41 -2.28 10.61 -14.91
N VAL A 42 -2.98 10.33 -13.80
CA VAL A 42 -2.89 11.11 -12.56
C VAL A 42 -1.50 10.98 -11.95
N LEU A 43 -0.94 9.77 -11.92
CA LEU A 43 0.42 9.57 -11.39
C LEU A 43 1.49 10.28 -12.24
N ASN A 44 1.31 10.36 -13.57
CA ASN A 44 2.19 11.14 -14.43
C ASN A 44 2.04 12.64 -14.21
N LYS A 45 0.81 13.14 -13.99
CA LYS A 45 0.58 14.53 -13.59
C LYS A 45 1.33 14.87 -12.31
N ILE A 46 1.25 14.01 -11.27
CA ILE A 46 1.97 14.22 -10.01
C ILE A 46 3.49 14.20 -10.21
N ARG A 47 4.02 13.29 -11.04
CA ARG A 47 5.47 13.22 -11.36
C ARG A 47 6.01 14.49 -12.02
N GLN A 48 5.17 15.28 -12.67
CA GLN A 48 5.56 16.49 -13.38
C GLN A 48 5.44 17.76 -12.51
N LEU A 49 4.91 17.65 -11.28
CA LEU A 49 4.79 18.78 -10.38
C LEU A 49 6.17 19.28 -9.93
N ASN A 50 6.27 20.59 -9.75
CA ASN A 50 7.35 21.19 -8.98
C ASN A 50 7.02 21.05 -7.49
N LEU A 51 7.72 20.17 -6.78
CA LEU A 51 7.41 19.87 -5.37
C LEU A 51 7.72 21.06 -4.44
N ASP A 52 8.60 21.96 -4.85
CA ASP A 52 8.97 23.14 -4.05
C ASP A 52 7.83 24.16 -3.92
N GLU A 53 6.86 24.13 -4.84
CA GLU A 53 5.66 24.96 -4.83
C GLU A 53 4.54 24.40 -3.95
N LEU A 54 4.67 23.15 -3.48
CA LEU A 54 3.69 22.51 -2.63
C LEU A 54 3.93 22.87 -1.15
N GLU A 55 2.83 23.01 -0.42
CA GLU A 55 2.87 23.28 1.03
C GLU A 55 3.55 22.13 1.78
N ILE A 56 4.50 22.47 2.66
CA ILE A 56 5.14 21.53 3.58
C ILE A 56 4.19 21.27 4.74
N ILE A 57 3.99 20.00 5.07
CA ILE A 57 3.26 19.57 6.25
C ILE A 57 4.23 19.42 7.42
N THR A 58 4.12 20.31 8.40
CA THR A 58 4.93 20.29 9.62
C THR A 58 4.36 19.36 10.69
N ASP A 59 5.08 19.25 11.81
CA ASP A 59 4.63 18.57 13.05
C ASP A 59 4.48 17.05 12.97
N ASN A 60 5.09 16.42 11.96
CA ASN A 60 5.17 14.96 11.79
C ASN A 60 3.80 14.28 11.97
N PRO A 61 2.85 14.51 11.04
CA PRO A 61 1.50 14.00 11.16
C PRO A 61 1.48 12.47 11.19
N ARG A 62 0.41 11.90 11.74
CA ARG A 62 0.13 10.47 11.58
C ARG A 62 0.08 10.13 10.09
N ILE A 63 0.79 9.06 9.71
CA ILE A 63 0.71 8.47 8.38
C ILE A 63 -0.37 7.39 8.38
N GLY A 64 -1.33 7.52 7.47
CA GLY A 64 -2.40 6.53 7.27
C GLY A 64 -1.99 5.43 6.30
N ALA A 65 -2.93 4.54 6.02
CA ALA A 65 -2.77 3.55 4.96
C ALA A 65 -2.55 4.27 3.61
N CYS A 66 -1.60 3.81 2.80
CA CYS A 66 -1.17 4.50 1.58
C CYS A 66 -2.23 4.57 0.46
N VAL A 67 -3.30 3.76 0.55
CA VAL A 67 -4.42 3.75 -0.39
C VAL A 67 -5.75 3.80 0.38
N GLY A 68 -6.62 4.72 -0.02
CA GLY A 68 -8.00 4.82 0.47
C GLY A 68 -8.96 3.93 -0.31
N ASN A 69 -10.15 3.68 0.24
CA ASN A 69 -11.26 2.99 -0.45
C ASN A 69 -10.87 1.67 -1.14
N VAL A 70 -10.04 0.86 -0.47
CA VAL A 70 -9.57 -0.42 -1.01
C VAL A 70 -10.74 -1.39 -1.19
N GLY A 71 -11.02 -1.78 -2.44
CA GLY A 71 -12.11 -2.69 -2.75
C GLY A 71 -11.77 -4.18 -2.59
N LYS A 72 -10.49 -4.55 -2.74
CA LYS A 72 -10.01 -5.94 -2.62
C LYS A 72 -8.62 -5.96 -1.97
N PHE A 73 -8.44 -6.84 -0.99
CA PHE A 73 -7.15 -7.15 -0.39
C PHE A 73 -6.88 -8.65 -0.59
N ILE A 74 -6.01 -8.94 -1.55
CA ILE A 74 -5.66 -10.31 -1.98
C ILE A 74 -4.21 -10.59 -1.55
N CYS A 75 -4.00 -11.75 -0.94
CA CYS A 75 -2.72 -12.20 -0.40
C CYS A 75 -2.28 -13.48 -1.12
N ILE A 76 -0.96 -13.72 -1.16
CA ILE A 76 -0.35 -14.90 -1.78
C ILE A 76 0.46 -15.65 -0.72
N GLY A 77 0.01 -16.84 -0.34
CA GLY A 77 0.70 -17.68 0.64
C GLY A 77 1.87 -18.45 0.03
N LEU A 78 2.87 -18.77 0.87
CA LEU A 78 4.02 -19.62 0.53
C LEU A 78 4.78 -19.18 -0.73
N ASN A 79 4.94 -17.86 -0.91
CA ASN A 79 5.55 -17.27 -2.10
C ASN A 79 7.06 -16.98 -1.95
N TYR A 80 7.67 -17.43 -0.85
CA TYR A 80 9.12 -17.36 -0.60
C TYR A 80 9.65 -18.76 -0.31
N ALA A 81 10.64 -19.21 -1.09
CA ALA A 81 11.17 -20.58 -1.01
C ALA A 81 11.77 -20.89 0.37
N ASP A 82 12.48 -19.93 0.96
CA ASP A 82 13.11 -20.08 2.28
C ASP A 82 12.05 -20.23 3.38
N HIS A 83 10.94 -19.50 3.29
CA HIS A 83 9.82 -19.62 4.24
C HIS A 83 9.10 -20.97 4.16
N ALA A 84 8.96 -21.52 2.94
CA ALA A 84 8.41 -22.88 2.75
C ALA A 84 9.32 -23.95 3.38
N ALA A 85 10.65 -23.80 3.22
CA ALA A 85 11.64 -24.69 3.82
C ALA A 85 11.63 -24.63 5.36
N GLU A 86 11.54 -23.43 5.94
CA GLU A 86 11.45 -23.21 7.40
C GLU A 86 10.20 -23.83 8.02
N SER A 87 9.08 -23.82 7.30
CA SER A 87 7.80 -24.39 7.74
C SER A 87 7.70 -25.91 7.49
N GLY A 88 8.71 -26.53 6.88
CA GLY A 88 8.70 -27.95 6.49
C GLY A 88 7.63 -28.28 5.44
N MET A 89 7.21 -27.30 4.64
CA MET A 89 6.15 -27.43 3.64
C MET A 89 6.74 -27.55 2.24
N GLU A 90 6.15 -28.41 1.41
CA GLU A 90 6.47 -28.42 -0.02
C GLU A 90 5.98 -27.13 -0.69
N LEU A 91 6.78 -26.59 -1.60
CA LEU A 91 6.39 -25.46 -2.44
C LEU A 91 5.13 -25.83 -3.24
N PRO A 92 4.07 -25.01 -3.16
CA PRO A 92 2.83 -25.33 -3.86
C PRO A 92 3.03 -25.22 -5.37
N LYS A 93 2.41 -26.13 -6.13
CA LYS A 93 2.47 -26.15 -7.61
C LYS A 93 1.72 -24.98 -8.27
N GLU A 94 0.81 -24.37 -7.51
CA GLU A 94 -0.01 -23.24 -7.93
C GLU A 94 -0.04 -22.20 -6.80
N PRO A 95 -0.19 -20.90 -7.09
CA PRO A 95 -0.24 -19.87 -6.06
C PRO A 95 -1.39 -20.10 -5.07
N VAL A 96 -1.08 -20.04 -3.77
CA VAL A 96 -2.10 -20.09 -2.73
C VAL A 96 -2.69 -18.70 -2.57
N ILE A 97 -3.91 -18.50 -3.06
CA ILE A 97 -4.58 -17.19 -3.04
C ILE A 97 -5.62 -17.17 -1.93
N PHE A 98 -5.55 -16.14 -1.08
CA PHE A 98 -6.56 -15.86 -0.06
C PHE A 98 -6.83 -14.35 0.03
N SER A 99 -7.80 -13.96 0.84
CA SER A 99 -8.14 -12.55 1.04
C SER A 99 -8.14 -12.19 2.52
N LYS A 100 -7.89 -10.91 2.78
CA LYS A 100 -8.04 -10.30 4.10
C LYS A 100 -9.20 -9.30 4.04
N ALA A 101 -9.93 -9.17 5.14
CA ALA A 101 -10.93 -8.11 5.25
C ALA A 101 -10.24 -6.74 5.15
N THR A 102 -10.79 -5.82 4.35
CA THR A 102 -10.21 -4.49 4.15
C THR A 102 -10.24 -3.64 5.42
N SER A 103 -11.09 -3.99 6.39
CA SER A 103 -11.10 -3.42 7.74
C SER A 103 -9.82 -3.66 8.55
N ALA A 104 -8.97 -4.60 8.11
CA ALA A 104 -7.70 -4.88 8.76
C ALA A 104 -6.53 -4.00 8.28
N ILE A 105 -6.77 -3.09 7.33
CA ILE A 105 -5.76 -2.15 6.83
C ILE A 105 -5.59 -1.01 7.84
N CYS A 106 -4.34 -0.69 8.18
CA CYS A 106 -3.98 0.42 9.06
C CYS A 106 -2.76 1.18 8.52
N GLY A 107 -2.45 2.33 9.13
CA GLY A 107 -1.25 3.10 8.82
C GLY A 107 0.03 2.39 9.30
N PRO A 108 1.19 2.74 8.74
CA PRO A 108 2.45 2.04 9.00
C PRO A 108 2.90 2.08 10.47
N ASN A 109 2.45 3.09 11.23
CA ASN A 109 2.79 3.27 12.65
C ASN A 109 1.56 3.17 13.56
N ASP A 110 0.43 2.67 13.05
CA ASP A 110 -0.75 2.44 13.89
C ASP A 110 -0.52 1.24 14.80
N ASN A 111 -1.17 1.26 15.97
CA ASN A 111 -1.20 0.10 16.86
C ASN A 111 -1.94 -1.07 16.20
N ILE A 112 -1.41 -2.28 16.38
CA ILE A 112 -2.09 -3.51 15.99
C ILE A 112 -3.05 -3.95 17.10
N GLU A 113 -4.34 -4.06 16.77
CA GLU A 113 -5.36 -4.56 17.68
C GLU A 113 -5.28 -6.09 17.80
N MET A 114 -4.68 -6.58 18.89
CA MET A 114 -4.64 -8.01 19.17
C MET A 114 -6.01 -8.52 19.66
N PRO A 115 -6.56 -9.59 19.05
CA PRO A 115 -7.78 -10.21 19.53
C PRO A 115 -7.66 -10.69 20.97
N ARG A 116 -8.75 -10.59 21.74
CA ARG A 116 -8.81 -11.10 23.12
C ARG A 116 -8.45 -12.59 23.12
N ASN A 117 -7.61 -13.00 24.06
CA ASN A 117 -7.10 -14.36 24.22
C ASN A 117 -6.22 -14.88 23.06
N SER A 118 -5.71 -14.00 22.19
CA SER A 118 -4.72 -14.43 21.20
C SER A 118 -3.43 -14.88 21.89
N VAL A 119 -2.95 -16.08 21.54
CA VAL A 119 -1.74 -16.70 22.12
C VAL A 119 -0.64 -16.96 21.08
N LYS A 120 -0.96 -16.82 19.79
CA LYS A 120 -0.06 -17.11 18.66
C LYS A 120 -0.19 -16.05 17.56
N THR A 121 -0.36 -14.78 17.95
CA THR A 121 -0.23 -13.69 16.98
C THR A 121 1.20 -13.68 16.45
N ASP A 122 1.33 -13.63 15.13
CA ASP A 122 2.62 -13.64 14.44
C ASP A 122 2.67 -12.52 13.39
N TRP A 123 3.84 -12.30 12.80
CA TRP A 123 4.11 -11.24 11.84
C TRP A 123 4.58 -11.80 10.50
N GLU A 124 4.20 -11.10 9.42
CA GLU A 124 4.69 -11.36 8.07
C GLU A 124 5.04 -10.01 7.43
N VAL A 125 6.23 -9.91 6.85
CA VAL A 125 6.64 -8.74 6.07
C VAL A 125 6.52 -9.10 4.60
N GLU A 126 5.64 -8.41 3.88
CA GLU A 126 5.33 -8.69 2.49
C GLU A 126 5.50 -7.45 1.60
N LEU A 127 5.72 -7.70 0.30
CA LEU A 127 5.63 -6.67 -0.72
C LEU A 127 4.16 -6.47 -1.12
N GLY A 128 3.62 -5.28 -0.82
CA GLY A 128 2.30 -4.87 -1.30
C GLY A 128 2.36 -4.37 -2.75
N VAL A 129 1.45 -4.85 -3.60
CA VAL A 129 1.28 -4.35 -4.98
C VAL A 129 -0.07 -3.66 -5.11
N ILE A 130 -0.04 -2.38 -5.47
CA ILE A 130 -1.24 -1.57 -5.69
C ILE A 130 -1.60 -1.59 -7.18
N ILE A 131 -2.82 -2.00 -7.50
CA ILE A 131 -3.31 -2.05 -8.88
C ILE A 131 -4.06 -0.76 -9.20
N GLY A 132 -3.41 0.13 -9.96
CA GLY A 132 -3.96 1.45 -10.31
C GLY A 132 -4.91 1.50 -11.52
N LYS A 133 -5.13 0.37 -12.20
CA LYS A 133 -6.00 0.26 -13.37
C LYS A 133 -6.79 -1.04 -13.34
N HIS A 134 -8.01 -1.03 -13.86
CA HIS A 134 -8.81 -2.24 -13.99
C HIS A 134 -8.05 -3.34 -14.75
N ALA A 135 -7.91 -4.49 -14.12
CA ALA A 135 -7.21 -5.65 -14.65
C ALA A 135 -8.19 -6.83 -14.80
N LYS A 136 -8.33 -7.31 -16.04
CA LYS A 136 -9.12 -8.50 -16.38
C LYS A 136 -8.43 -9.22 -17.54
N TYR A 137 -8.26 -10.54 -17.44
CA TYR A 137 -7.57 -11.38 -18.44
C TYR A 137 -6.24 -10.79 -18.92
N ARG A 138 -5.36 -10.44 -17.98
CA ARG A 138 -4.05 -9.85 -18.28
C ARG A 138 -3.06 -10.95 -18.65
N PHE A 139 -2.30 -10.75 -19.72
CA PHE A 139 -1.21 -11.64 -20.07
C PHE A 139 0.00 -11.34 -19.19
N CYS A 140 0.55 -12.38 -18.55
CA CYS A 140 1.84 -12.30 -17.89
C CYS A 140 2.92 -12.69 -18.91
N ARG A 141 3.74 -11.74 -19.36
CA ARG A 141 4.98 -12.09 -20.05
C ARG A 141 5.91 -12.68 -19.00
N LYS A 142 6.25 -13.96 -19.10
CA LYS A 142 7.38 -14.52 -18.35
C LYS A 142 8.61 -13.69 -18.70
N LEU A 143 9.12 -12.90 -17.76
CA LEU A 143 10.50 -12.47 -17.82
C LEU A 143 11.32 -13.76 -17.63
N LEU A 144 11.96 -14.21 -18.70
CA LEU A 144 13.08 -15.14 -18.59
C LEU A 144 14.20 -14.33 -17.93
N ILE A 145 14.43 -14.59 -16.65
CA ILE A 145 15.62 -14.16 -15.92
C ILE A 145 16.70 -15.21 -16.14
#